data_AF-A0A6B2GAN4-F1
#
_entry.id   AF-A0A6B2GAN4-F1
#
_cell.length_a   1.000
_cell.length_b   1.000
_cell.length_c   1.000
_cell.angle_alpha   90.00
_cell.angle_beta   90.00
_cell.angle_gamma   90.00
#
_symmetry.space_group_name_H-M   'P 1'
#
loop_
_entity.id
_entity.type
_entity.pdbx_description
1 polymer ?
#
loop_
_entity_poly.entity_id
_entity_poly.type
_entity_poly.pdbx_seq_one_letter_code
_entity_poly.pdbx_strand_id
1 'polypeptide(L)'
;MSKYFYNFLKITFFISLAVYLFDQGAGWIDGDPIGTFAEELKHFANYFLFGFLIGGVNIYLVNQLDKRFPWNTHADKRLIIGLIGAIIVSLLAIAAANFILTILYGHNVQYFLDNQKAIHYFYSLLITLVIVLIFHAFYFYKALSEKKVTNSEIVAKTEQAKYESLKSQLDPHFLFNSLNVLTSLISENPAQAEKFATKLSKIYRYVLEQKDKDLIPLQEELDFAKSYMELLKMRFEDAVDFSLPEQLFNPDFKIVPLSLQILLENAVKHNVISKEKPLKIAIFIKNESL
;
A
#
# COMPACT_ATOMS: atom_id res chain seq x y z
N MET A 1 -28.43 -6.98 -12.06
CA MET A 1 -28.41 -6.53 -13.47
C MET A 1 -29.21 -5.22 -13.67
N SER A 2 -30.33 -4.99 -12.97
CA SER A 2 -31.19 -3.80 -13.17
C SER A 2 -30.53 -2.45 -12.85
N LYS A 3 -29.73 -2.31 -11.79
CA LYS A 3 -29.17 -1.00 -11.37
C LYS A 3 -28.14 -0.42 -12.33
N TYR A 4 -27.24 -1.25 -12.88
CA TYR A 4 -26.23 -0.80 -13.85
C TYR A 4 -26.86 -0.43 -15.19
N PHE A 5 -27.79 -1.24 -15.67
CA PHE A 5 -28.53 -0.95 -16.90
C PHE A 5 -29.40 0.31 -16.75
N TYR A 6 -30.06 0.48 -15.60
CA TYR A 6 -30.81 1.70 -15.29
C TYR A 6 -29.92 2.94 -15.23
N ASN A 7 -28.77 2.86 -14.58
CA ASN A 7 -27.80 3.97 -14.54
C ASN A 7 -27.28 4.30 -15.94
N PHE A 8 -27.01 3.29 -16.76
CA PHE A 8 -26.63 3.48 -18.16
C PHE A 8 -27.72 4.22 -18.94
N LEU A 9 -28.96 3.73 -18.92
CA LEU A 9 -30.10 4.40 -19.58
C LEU A 9 -30.28 5.85 -19.09
N LYS A 10 -30.13 6.08 -17.79
CA LYS A 10 -30.23 7.42 -17.20
C LYS A 10 -29.12 8.34 -17.72
N ILE A 11 -27.87 7.89 -17.70
CA ILE A 11 -26.72 8.67 -18.20
C ILE A 11 -26.89 8.95 -19.69
N THR A 12 -27.23 7.93 -20.49
CA THR A 12 -27.50 8.09 -21.92
C THR A 12 -28.61 9.10 -22.17
N PHE A 13 -29.72 9.03 -21.43
CA PHE A 13 -30.82 9.98 -21.56
C PHE A 13 -30.37 11.42 -21.32
N PHE A 14 -29.63 11.69 -20.23
CA PHE A 14 -29.16 13.05 -19.93
C PHE A 14 -28.12 13.55 -20.93
N ILE A 15 -27.21 12.70 -21.39
CA ILE A 15 -26.23 13.07 -22.43
C ILE A 15 -26.95 13.38 -23.74
N SER A 16 -27.85 12.50 -24.18
CA SER A 16 -28.62 12.71 -25.41
C SER A 16 -29.51 13.95 -25.32
N LEU A 17 -30.11 14.22 -24.17
CA LEU A 17 -30.89 15.43 -23.93
C LEU A 17 -30.00 16.67 -24.00
N ALA A 18 -28.83 16.66 -23.37
CA ALA A 18 -27.90 17.79 -23.41
C ALA A 18 -27.39 18.07 -24.83
N VAL A 19 -27.04 17.02 -25.60
CA VAL A 19 -26.60 17.17 -26.99
C VAL A 19 -27.73 17.69 -27.87
N TYR A 20 -28.94 17.14 -27.72
CA TYR A 20 -30.13 17.60 -28.45
C TYR A 20 -30.46 19.07 -28.15
N LEU A 21 -30.49 19.47 -26.88
CA LEU A 21 -30.76 20.87 -26.50
C LEU A 21 -29.68 21.83 -27.00
N PHE A 22 -28.42 21.39 -27.03
CA PHE A 22 -27.32 22.16 -27.58
C PHE A 22 -27.49 22.39 -29.09
N ASP A 23 -27.82 21.32 -29.83
CA ASP A 23 -28.06 21.38 -31.28
C ASP A 23 -29.25 22.27 -31.62
N GLN A 24 -30.38 22.12 -30.91
CA GLN A 24 -31.54 22.98 -31.10
C GLN A 24 -31.29 24.44 -30.74
N GLY A 25 -30.50 24.69 -29.68
CA GLY A 25 -30.08 26.04 -29.33
C GLY A 25 -29.22 26.69 -30.41
N ALA A 26 -28.33 25.93 -31.04
CA ALA A 26 -27.51 26.41 -32.15
C ALA A 26 -28.36 26.72 -33.39
N GLY A 27 -29.25 25.81 -33.80
CA GLY A 27 -30.17 26.03 -34.92
C GLY A 27 -31.07 27.25 -34.71
N TRP A 28 -31.59 27.45 -33.49
CA TRP A 28 -32.41 28.62 -33.17
C TRP A 28 -31.64 29.95 -33.30
N ILE A 29 -30.36 29.97 -32.94
CA ILE A 29 -29.47 31.14 -33.13
C ILE A 29 -29.26 31.42 -34.63
N ASP A 30 -29.16 30.37 -35.44
CA ASP A 30 -29.01 30.46 -36.90
C ASP A 30 -30.33 30.77 -37.63
N GLY A 31 -31.44 30.88 -36.89
CA GLY A 31 -32.75 31.26 -37.40
C GLY A 31 -33.63 30.09 -37.84
N ASP A 32 -33.27 28.85 -37.52
CA ASP A 32 -34.08 27.67 -37.82
C ASP A 32 -35.36 27.66 -36.98
N PRO A 33 -36.54 27.39 -37.59
CA PRO A 33 -37.79 27.30 -36.86
C PRO A 33 -37.82 26.03 -36.00
N ILE A 34 -38.40 26.15 -34.79
CA ILE A 34 -38.66 24.98 -33.94
C ILE A 34 -39.74 24.11 -34.61
N GLY A 35 -39.48 22.81 -34.71
CA GLY A 35 -40.41 21.86 -35.33
C GLY A 35 -41.65 21.59 -34.48
N THR A 36 -42.55 20.79 -35.03
CA THR A 36 -43.70 20.27 -34.26
C THR A 36 -43.23 19.34 -33.15
N PHE A 37 -44.03 19.17 -32.09
CA PHE A 37 -43.70 18.24 -30.99
C PHE A 37 -43.35 16.82 -31.47
N ALA A 38 -44.04 16.33 -32.51
CA ALA A 38 -43.77 15.02 -33.09
C ALA A 38 -42.43 14.94 -33.82
N GLU A 39 -42.00 16.02 -34.48
CA GLU A 39 -40.68 16.11 -35.11
C GLU A 39 -39.57 16.19 -34.07
N GLU A 40 -39.76 17.03 -33.05
CA GLU A 40 -38.81 17.17 -31.94
C GLU A 40 -38.61 15.85 -31.18
N LEU A 41 -39.69 15.11 -30.96
CA LEU A 41 -39.62 13.79 -30.34
C LEU A 41 -38.82 12.78 -31.20
N LYS A 42 -38.93 12.86 -32.54
CA LYS A 42 -38.14 12.03 -33.46
C LYS A 42 -36.66 12.44 -33.44
N HIS A 43 -36.35 13.73 -33.45
CA HIS A 43 -34.97 14.23 -33.33
C HIS A 43 -34.33 13.74 -32.03
N PHE A 44 -35.03 13.90 -30.91
CA PHE A 44 -34.55 13.39 -29.62
C PHE A 44 -34.36 11.86 -29.63
N ALA A 45 -35.28 11.10 -30.22
CA ALA A 45 -35.16 9.65 -30.34
C ALA A 45 -33.90 9.23 -31.12
N ASN A 46 -33.52 9.98 -32.15
CA ASN A 46 -32.26 9.75 -32.88
C ASN A 46 -31.05 9.99 -31.99
N TYR A 47 -30.99 11.14 -31.30
CA TYR A 47 -29.92 11.44 -30.35
C TYR A 47 -29.80 10.38 -29.24
N PHE A 48 -30.94 9.84 -28.78
CA PHE A 48 -30.97 8.75 -27.83
C PHE A 48 -30.42 7.45 -28.42
N LEU A 49 -30.79 7.07 -29.65
CA LEU A 49 -30.26 5.89 -30.33
C LEU A 49 -28.72 5.95 -30.48
N PHE A 50 -28.19 7.10 -30.92
CA PHE A 50 -26.74 7.32 -31.01
C PHE A 50 -26.07 7.18 -29.64
N GLY A 51 -26.58 7.88 -28.62
CA GLY A 51 -26.04 7.81 -27.26
C GLY A 51 -26.09 6.40 -26.67
N PHE A 52 -27.14 5.64 -26.97
CA PHE A 52 -27.31 4.26 -26.50
C PHE A 52 -26.30 3.32 -27.15
N LEU A 53 -26.15 3.36 -28.48
CA LEU A 53 -25.22 2.47 -29.18
C LEU A 53 -23.77 2.81 -28.83
N ILE A 54 -23.38 4.08 -28.93
CA ILE A 54 -22.01 4.54 -28.64
C ILE A 54 -21.67 4.30 -27.17
N GLY A 55 -22.55 4.69 -26.25
CA GLY A 55 -22.35 4.51 -24.82
C GLY A 55 -22.25 3.03 -24.45
N GLY A 56 -23.11 2.18 -25.03
CA GLY A 56 -23.13 0.74 -24.77
C GLY A 56 -21.82 0.06 -25.16
N VAL A 57 -21.31 0.31 -26.37
CA VAL A 57 -20.05 -0.29 -26.83
C VAL A 57 -18.85 0.23 -26.05
N ASN A 58 -18.82 1.51 -25.69
CA ASN A 58 -17.73 2.09 -24.89
C ASN A 58 -17.73 1.56 -23.46
N ILE A 59 -18.90 1.40 -22.83
CA ILE A 59 -19.01 0.77 -21.51
C ILE A 59 -18.54 -0.68 -21.56
N TYR A 60 -18.94 -1.43 -22.59
CA TYR A 60 -18.44 -2.79 -22.78
C TYR A 60 -16.91 -2.83 -22.90
N LEU A 61 -16.33 -1.95 -23.73
CA LEU A 61 -14.88 -1.82 -23.87
C LEU A 61 -14.21 -1.51 -22.51
N VAL A 62 -14.69 -0.49 -21.79
CA VAL A 62 -14.15 -0.07 -20.49
C VAL A 62 -14.19 -1.21 -19.48
N ASN A 63 -15.29 -1.97 -19.41
CA ASN A 63 -15.43 -3.13 -18.52
C ASN A 63 -14.46 -4.25 -18.86
N GLN A 64 -14.16 -4.47 -20.15
CA GLN A 64 -13.17 -5.46 -20.59
C GLN A 64 -11.74 -4.99 -20.29
N LEU A 65 -11.48 -3.70 -20.43
CA LEU A 65 -10.22 -3.09 -20.01
C LEU A 65 -10.04 -3.17 -18.50
N ASP A 66 -11.09 -3.00 -17.68
CA ASP A 66 -10.98 -3.12 -16.22
C ASP A 66 -10.51 -4.50 -15.76
N LYS A 67 -10.83 -5.54 -16.53
CA LYS A 67 -10.39 -6.92 -16.24
C LYS A 67 -8.95 -7.19 -16.70
N ARG A 68 -8.52 -6.61 -17.83
CA ARG A 68 -7.22 -6.92 -18.46
C ARG A 68 -6.12 -5.90 -18.16
N PHE A 69 -6.48 -4.63 -18.05
CA PHE A 69 -5.59 -3.50 -17.80
C PHE A 69 -6.21 -2.58 -16.73
N PRO A 70 -6.16 -2.97 -15.45
CA PRO A 70 -6.66 -2.13 -14.37
C PRO A 70 -5.84 -0.85 -14.20
N TRP A 71 -6.50 0.23 -13.76
CA TRP A 71 -5.88 1.56 -13.59
C TRP A 71 -4.72 1.59 -12.57
N ASN A 72 -4.69 0.68 -11.60
CA ASN A 72 -3.68 0.67 -10.53
C ASN A 72 -2.32 0.07 -10.96
N THR A 73 -2.30 -0.74 -12.03
CA THR A 73 -1.14 -1.54 -12.44
C THR A 73 -0.68 -1.23 -13.87
N HIS A 74 -1.62 -0.95 -14.78
CA HIS A 74 -1.34 -0.83 -16.23
C HIS A 74 -1.97 0.44 -16.83
N ALA A 75 -1.91 1.56 -16.11
CA ALA A 75 -2.56 2.82 -16.49
C ALA A 75 -2.14 3.34 -17.88
N ASP A 76 -0.86 3.18 -18.22
CA ASP A 76 -0.24 3.56 -19.49
C ASP A 76 -0.86 2.80 -20.68
N LYS A 77 -0.85 1.46 -20.61
CA LYS A 77 -1.44 0.59 -21.65
C LYS A 77 -2.94 0.79 -21.73
N ARG A 78 -3.59 0.97 -20.57
CA ARG A 78 -5.03 1.20 -20.52
C ARG A 78 -5.42 2.47 -21.24
N LEU A 79 -4.70 3.57 -21.04
CA LEU A 79 -5.01 4.85 -21.67
C LEU A 79 -4.89 4.75 -23.20
N ILE A 80 -3.80 4.16 -23.71
CA ILE A 80 -3.57 4.02 -25.15
C ILE A 80 -4.61 3.10 -25.80
N ILE A 81 -4.79 1.89 -25.26
CA ILE A 81 -5.74 0.91 -25.79
C ILE A 81 -7.18 1.41 -25.63
N GLY A 82 -7.48 2.09 -24.53
CA GLY A 82 -8.78 2.70 -24.25
C GLY A 82 -9.15 3.77 -25.25
N LEU A 83 -8.25 4.71 -25.57
CA LEU A 83 -8.51 5.77 -26.54
C LEU A 83 -8.65 5.23 -27.96
N ILE A 84 -7.71 4.39 -28.41
CA ILE A 84 -7.75 3.81 -29.76
C ILE A 84 -9.01 2.93 -29.89
N GLY A 85 -9.27 2.09 -28.89
CA GLY A 85 -10.45 1.24 -28.85
C GLY A 85 -11.74 2.06 -28.89
N ALA A 86 -11.83 3.13 -28.10
CA ALA A 86 -12.98 4.01 -28.06
C ALA A 86 -13.27 4.64 -29.42
N ILE A 87 -12.24 5.11 -30.15
CA ILE A 87 -12.40 5.64 -31.51
C ILE A 87 -12.99 4.57 -32.44
N ILE A 88 -12.40 3.37 -32.46
CA ILE A 88 -12.80 2.29 -33.37
C ILE A 88 -14.24 1.85 -33.08
N VAL A 89 -14.57 1.54 -31.83
CA VAL A 89 -15.91 1.05 -31.48
C VAL A 89 -16.97 2.14 -31.68
N SER A 90 -16.62 3.42 -31.48
CA SER A 90 -17.55 4.52 -31.69
C SER A 90 -17.83 4.76 -33.16
N LEU A 91 -16.82 4.68 -34.05
CA LEU A 91 -17.04 4.77 -35.50
C LEU A 91 -17.97 3.65 -35.99
N LEU A 92 -17.78 2.43 -35.51
CA LEU A 92 -18.67 1.31 -35.84
C LEU A 92 -20.09 1.50 -35.30
N ALA A 93 -20.23 2.02 -34.07
CA ALA A 93 -21.53 2.30 -33.48
C ALA A 93 -22.27 3.44 -34.20
N ILE A 94 -21.56 4.48 -34.65
CA ILE A 94 -22.12 5.57 -35.46
C ILE A 94 -22.61 5.02 -36.81
N ALA A 95 -21.80 4.20 -37.48
CA ALA A 95 -22.21 3.56 -38.74
C ALA A 95 -23.44 2.67 -38.56
N ALA A 96 -23.50 1.90 -37.47
CA ALA A 96 -24.65 1.07 -37.14
C ALA A 96 -25.90 1.91 -36.86
N ALA A 97 -25.77 3.01 -36.10
CA ALA A 97 -26.87 3.94 -35.83
C ALA A 97 -27.41 4.55 -37.14
N ASN A 98 -26.53 5.03 -38.02
CA ASN A 98 -26.90 5.58 -39.32
C ASN A 98 -27.62 4.54 -40.20
N PHE A 99 -27.15 3.29 -40.19
CA PHE A 99 -27.79 2.21 -40.94
C PHE A 99 -29.20 1.90 -40.39
N ILE A 100 -29.34 1.80 -39.06
CA ILE A 100 -30.64 1.57 -38.42
C ILE A 100 -31.63 2.69 -38.77
N LEU A 101 -31.21 3.95 -38.68
CA LEU A 101 -32.06 5.10 -39.02
C LEU A 101 -32.43 5.12 -40.51
N THR A 102 -31.52 4.73 -41.40
CA THR A 102 -31.81 4.60 -42.84
C THR A 102 -32.97 3.64 -43.08
N ILE A 103 -32.89 2.43 -42.50
CA ILE A 103 -33.94 1.42 -42.66
C ILE A 103 -35.24 1.84 -41.97
N LEU A 104 -35.15 2.43 -40.78
CA LEU A 104 -36.32 2.89 -40.01
C LEU A 104 -37.12 3.97 -40.75
N TYR A 105 -36.43 4.84 -41.50
CA TYR A 105 -37.04 5.87 -42.33
C TYR A 105 -37.40 5.40 -43.75
N GLY A 106 -37.29 4.11 -44.03
CA GLY A 106 -37.73 3.49 -45.29
C GLY A 106 -36.81 3.76 -46.49
N HIS A 107 -35.58 4.23 -46.24
CA HIS A 107 -34.58 4.40 -47.27
C HIS A 107 -33.86 3.08 -47.58
N ASN A 108 -33.25 2.99 -48.77
CA ASN A 108 -32.50 1.80 -49.21
C ASN A 108 -31.03 1.85 -48.79
N VAL A 109 -30.29 0.76 -49.03
CA VAL A 109 -28.85 0.68 -48.71
C VAL A 109 -28.02 1.69 -49.50
N GLN A 110 -28.42 2.04 -50.72
CA GLN A 110 -27.71 3.04 -51.52
C GLN A 110 -27.74 4.42 -50.86
N TYR A 111 -28.90 4.82 -50.32
CA TYR A 111 -29.04 6.06 -49.54
C TYR A 111 -28.10 6.06 -48.32
N PHE A 112 -27.98 4.94 -47.61
CA PHE A 112 -27.01 4.84 -46.52
C PHE A 112 -25.59 5.12 -47.00
N LEU A 113 -25.16 4.50 -48.11
CA LEU A 113 -23.81 4.66 -48.66
C LEU A 113 -23.56 6.10 -49.14
N ASP A 114 -24.51 6.71 -49.82
CA ASP A 114 -24.41 8.08 -50.37
C ASP A 114 -24.35 9.15 -49.26
N ASN A 115 -24.97 8.88 -48.10
CA ASN A 115 -25.04 9.80 -46.98
C ASN A 115 -23.93 9.61 -45.92
N GLN A 116 -22.89 8.80 -46.18
CA GLN A 116 -21.72 8.63 -45.30
C GLN A 116 -20.76 9.83 -45.33
N LYS A 117 -21.23 11.02 -44.99
CA LYS A 117 -20.38 12.22 -44.98
C LYS A 117 -19.51 12.26 -43.72
N ALA A 118 -18.21 12.53 -43.91
CA ALA A 118 -17.23 12.61 -42.82
C ALA A 118 -17.61 13.59 -41.70
N ILE A 119 -18.34 14.66 -42.05
CA ILE A 119 -18.77 15.68 -41.08
C ILE A 119 -19.67 15.11 -39.96
N HIS A 120 -20.58 14.19 -40.29
CA HIS A 120 -21.47 13.57 -39.29
C HIS A 120 -20.70 12.64 -38.34
N TYR A 121 -19.68 11.97 -38.85
CA TYR A 121 -18.77 11.15 -38.04
C TYR A 121 -17.89 12.01 -37.14
N PHE A 122 -17.42 13.15 -37.64
CA PHE A 122 -16.53 14.03 -36.89
C PHE A 122 -17.20 14.61 -35.64
N TYR A 123 -18.41 15.16 -35.75
CA TYR A 123 -19.12 15.72 -34.60
C TYR A 123 -19.43 14.68 -33.52
N SER A 124 -19.98 13.52 -33.91
CA SER A 124 -20.28 12.43 -32.96
C SER A 124 -19.01 11.87 -32.30
N LEU A 125 -17.92 11.75 -33.06
CA LEU A 125 -16.63 11.29 -32.53
C LEU A 125 -16.03 12.31 -31.55
N LEU A 126 -16.11 13.60 -31.85
CA LEU A 126 -15.59 14.65 -30.98
C LEU A 126 -16.29 14.63 -29.61
N ILE A 127 -17.63 14.58 -29.59
CA ILE A 127 -18.42 14.49 -28.36
C ILE A 127 -18.02 13.22 -27.58
N THR A 128 -17.88 12.09 -28.27
CA THR A 128 -17.50 10.83 -27.65
C THR A 128 -16.09 10.89 -27.03
N LEU A 129 -15.12 11.47 -27.74
CA LEU A 129 -13.76 11.64 -27.24
C LEU A 129 -13.71 12.49 -25.99
N VAL A 130 -14.44 13.61 -25.95
CA VAL A 130 -14.54 14.46 -24.76
C VAL A 130 -15.10 13.67 -23.57
N ILE A 131 -16.19 12.94 -23.76
CA ILE A 131 -16.81 12.13 -22.70
C ILE A 131 -15.85 11.04 -22.22
N VAL A 132 -15.24 10.29 -23.14
CA VAL A 132 -14.29 9.21 -22.82
C VAL A 132 -13.08 9.76 -22.07
N LEU A 133 -12.53 10.91 -22.45
CA LEU A 133 -11.42 11.57 -21.77
C LEU A 133 -11.79 11.99 -20.34
N ILE A 134 -12.97 12.57 -20.13
CA ILE A 134 -13.46 12.94 -18.79
C ILE A 134 -13.55 11.70 -17.90
N PHE A 135 -14.12 10.60 -18.40
CA PHE A 135 -14.20 9.35 -17.64
C PHE A 135 -12.80 8.77 -17.35
N HIS A 136 -11.90 8.74 -18.33
CA HIS A 136 -10.54 8.26 -18.13
C HIS A 136 -9.79 9.11 -17.08
N ALA A 137 -9.91 10.44 -17.15
CA ALA A 137 -9.30 11.34 -16.17
C ALA A 137 -9.84 11.10 -14.75
N PHE A 138 -11.16 10.96 -14.61
CA PHE A 138 -11.79 10.66 -13.33
C PHE A 138 -11.30 9.34 -12.72
N TYR A 139 -11.31 8.26 -13.49
CA TYR A 139 -10.90 6.95 -12.98
C TYR A 139 -9.39 6.86 -12.75
N PHE A 140 -8.58 7.51 -13.57
CA PHE A 140 -7.15 7.64 -13.34
C PHE A 140 -6.85 8.37 -12.03
N TYR A 141 -7.49 9.53 -11.80
CA TYR A 141 -7.33 10.30 -10.57
C TYR A 141 -7.77 9.51 -9.34
N LYS A 142 -8.89 8.78 -9.44
CA LYS A 142 -9.36 7.89 -8.37
C LYS A 142 -8.32 6.82 -8.02
N ALA A 143 -7.77 6.13 -9.01
CA ALA A 143 -6.75 5.11 -8.81
C ALA A 143 -5.46 5.69 -8.20
N LEU A 144 -5.07 6.91 -8.60
CA LEU A 144 -3.92 7.61 -8.04
C LEU A 144 -4.13 7.96 -6.55
N SER A 145 -5.33 8.42 -6.20
CA SER A 145 -5.71 8.74 -4.81
C SER A 145 -5.68 7.49 -3.93
N GLU A 146 -6.29 6.40 -4.38
CA GLU A 146 -6.29 5.11 -3.67
C GLU A 146 -4.85 4.61 -3.44
N LYS A 147 -4.00 4.67 -4.47
CA LYS A 147 -2.58 4.29 -4.36
C LYS A 147 -1.85 5.13 -3.31
N LYS A 148 -2.13 6.44 -3.24
CA LYS A 148 -1.52 7.34 -2.24
C LYS A 148 -1.93 6.96 -0.82
N VAL A 149 -3.22 6.69 -0.60
CA VAL A 149 -3.74 6.27 0.73
C VAL A 149 -3.11 4.96 1.16
N THR A 150 -3.13 3.93 0.31
CA THR A 150 -2.53 2.63 0.62
C THR A 150 -1.04 2.75 0.93
N ASN A 151 -0.29 3.57 0.19
CA ASN A 151 1.13 3.76 0.45
C ASN A 151 1.39 4.43 1.80
N SER A 152 0.60 5.44 2.17
CA SER A 152 0.69 6.07 3.49
C SER A 152 0.39 5.09 4.63
N GLU A 153 -0.60 4.21 4.45
CA GLU A 153 -0.92 3.16 5.44
C GLU A 153 0.22 2.15 5.59
N ILE A 154 0.85 1.75 4.49
CA ILE A 154 2.01 0.84 4.51
C ILE A 154 3.17 1.48 5.26
N VAL A 155 3.49 2.74 4.99
CA VAL A 155 4.54 3.48 5.69
C VAL A 155 4.23 3.57 7.18
N ALA A 156 3.00 3.95 7.55
CA ALA A 156 2.60 4.05 8.96
C ALA A 156 2.72 2.72 9.70
N LYS A 157 2.25 1.62 9.09
CA LYS A 157 2.40 0.27 9.67
C LYS A 157 3.86 -0.15 9.81
N THR A 158 4.69 0.20 8.84
CA THR A 158 6.12 -0.12 8.86
C THR A 158 6.83 0.64 9.99
N GLU A 159 6.54 1.92 10.16
CA GLU A 159 7.11 2.72 11.25
C GLU A 159 6.60 2.26 12.62
N GLN A 160 5.31 1.91 12.73
CA GLN A 160 4.76 1.32 13.96
C GLN A 160 5.45 0.00 14.31
N ALA A 161 5.66 -0.90 13.33
CA ALA A 161 6.36 -2.16 13.55
C ALA A 161 7.83 -1.94 13.97
N LYS A 162 8.52 -0.96 13.37
CA LYS A 162 9.87 -0.57 13.79
C LYS A 162 9.88 -0.03 15.22
N TYR A 163 8.91 0.80 15.58
CA TYR A 163 8.76 1.34 16.94
C TYR A 163 8.48 0.23 17.97
N GLU A 164 7.55 -0.69 17.67
CA GLU A 164 7.24 -1.83 18.54
C GLU A 164 8.43 -2.78 18.69
N SER A 165 9.16 -3.04 17.59
CA SER A 165 10.42 -3.79 17.62
C SER A 165 11.45 -3.10 18.52
N LEU A 166 11.68 -1.79 18.34
CA LEU A 166 12.58 -1.02 19.19
C LEU A 166 12.16 -1.04 20.67
N LYS A 167 10.87 -0.92 20.95
CA LYS A 167 10.31 -0.99 22.30
C LYS A 167 10.53 -2.37 22.93
N SER A 168 10.36 -3.45 22.16
CA SER A 168 10.56 -4.82 22.63
C SER A 168 12.03 -5.16 22.90
N GLN A 169 12.96 -4.46 22.24
CA GLN A 169 14.41 -4.66 22.40
C GLN A 169 14.97 -4.07 23.69
N LEU A 170 14.27 -3.11 24.30
CA LEU A 170 14.58 -2.64 25.64
C LEU A 170 13.71 -3.47 26.59
N ASP A 171 14.24 -4.48 27.30
CA ASP A 171 13.45 -5.16 28.34
C ASP A 171 13.07 -4.12 29.41
N PRO A 172 11.81 -3.63 29.44
CA PRO A 172 11.45 -2.55 30.34
C PRO A 172 11.56 -3.02 31.78
N HIS A 173 11.34 -4.31 32.03
CA HIS A 173 11.44 -4.90 33.36
C HIS A 173 12.88 -4.91 33.86
N PHE A 174 13.85 -5.32 33.03
CA PHE A 174 15.27 -5.19 33.37
C PHE A 174 15.68 -3.73 33.56
N LEU A 175 15.18 -2.79 32.74
CA LEU A 175 15.47 -1.35 32.89
C LEU A 175 14.98 -0.81 34.25
N PHE A 176 13.68 -0.97 34.54
CA PHE A 176 13.09 -0.46 35.79
C PHE A 176 13.71 -1.10 37.02
N ASN A 177 13.97 -2.40 37.00
CA ASN A 177 14.64 -3.07 38.11
C ASN A 177 16.07 -2.57 38.32
N SER A 178 16.82 -2.39 37.23
CA SER A 178 18.17 -1.85 37.29
C SER A 178 18.19 -0.42 37.83
N LEU A 179 17.20 0.41 37.46
CA LEU A 179 17.04 1.76 38.02
C LEU A 179 16.73 1.73 39.53
N ASN A 180 15.88 0.80 39.99
CA ASN A 180 15.59 0.66 41.43
C ASN A 180 16.85 0.27 42.23
N VAL A 181 17.65 -0.68 41.73
CA VAL A 181 18.94 -1.04 42.34
C VAL A 181 19.87 0.16 42.39
N LEU A 182 19.96 0.91 41.28
CA LEU A 182 20.75 2.14 41.23
C LEU A 182 20.30 3.15 42.29
N THR A 183 19.00 3.37 42.46
CA THR A 183 18.49 4.30 43.51
C THR A 183 18.85 3.85 44.92
N SER A 184 18.83 2.54 45.20
CA SER A 184 19.28 2.00 46.50
C SER A 184 20.78 2.24 46.70
N LEU A 185 21.60 1.96 45.68
CA LEU A 185 23.05 2.14 45.74
C LEU A 185 23.44 3.61 45.91
N ILE A 186 22.68 4.59 45.39
CA ILE A 186 22.98 6.01 45.58
C ILE A 186 22.99 6.38 47.06
N SER A 187 22.06 5.84 47.84
CA SER A 187 21.97 6.10 49.28
C SER A 187 22.99 5.30 50.09
N GLU A 188 23.30 4.07 49.68
CA GLU A 188 24.15 3.15 50.45
C GLU A 188 25.65 3.31 50.11
N ASN A 189 25.99 3.37 48.83
CA ASN A 189 27.36 3.48 48.33
C ASN A 189 27.40 4.23 46.97
N PRO A 190 27.55 5.57 47.01
CA PRO A 190 27.55 6.40 45.79
C PRO A 190 28.59 5.99 44.74
N ALA A 191 29.77 5.52 45.18
CA ALA A 191 30.82 5.07 44.26
C ALA A 191 30.43 3.77 43.53
N GLN A 192 29.70 2.88 44.20
CA GLN A 192 29.15 1.68 43.58
C GLN A 192 27.99 2.01 42.65
N ALA A 193 27.15 3.00 42.99
CA ALA A 193 26.10 3.51 42.12
C ALA A 193 26.65 4.05 40.79
N GLU A 194 27.73 4.82 40.81
CA GLU A 194 28.40 5.33 39.60
C GLU A 194 28.91 4.19 38.71
N LYS A 195 29.54 3.17 39.30
CA LYS A 195 29.99 1.97 38.59
C LYS A 195 28.82 1.20 37.99
N PHE A 196 27.73 1.05 38.74
CA PHE A 196 26.52 0.37 38.28
C PHE A 196 25.89 1.10 37.10
N ALA A 197 25.70 2.41 37.19
CA ALA A 197 25.15 3.24 36.11
C ALA A 197 26.01 3.16 34.83
N THR A 198 27.35 3.20 34.99
CA THR A 198 28.28 3.06 33.87
C THR A 198 28.17 1.70 33.19
N LYS A 199 28.10 0.61 33.96
CA LYS A 199 27.92 -0.74 33.43
C LYS A 199 26.56 -0.89 32.74
N LEU A 200 25.49 -0.40 33.36
CA LEU A 200 24.15 -0.42 32.79
C LEU A 200 24.11 0.30 31.42
N SER A 201 24.74 1.48 31.31
CA SER A 201 24.86 2.21 30.04
C SER A 201 25.62 1.41 28.97
N LYS A 202 26.71 0.73 29.33
CA LYS A 202 27.46 -0.13 28.41
C LYS A 202 26.62 -1.32 27.91
N ILE A 203 25.86 -1.97 28.80
CA ILE A 203 24.99 -3.08 28.43
C ILE A 203 23.93 -2.62 27.41
N TYR A 204 23.21 -1.54 27.69
CA TYR A 204 22.19 -1.04 26.77
C TYR A 204 22.76 -0.58 25.43
N ARG A 205 23.93 0.06 25.44
CA ARG A 205 24.60 0.46 24.21
C ARG A 205 24.95 -0.75 23.34
N TYR A 206 25.51 -1.80 23.93
CA TYR A 206 25.82 -3.04 23.24
C TYR A 206 24.57 -3.68 22.62
N VAL A 207 23.48 -3.81 23.40
CA VAL A 207 22.19 -4.33 22.91
C VAL A 207 21.70 -3.53 21.70
N LEU A 208 21.84 -2.21 21.71
CA LEU A 208 21.41 -1.35 20.61
C LEU A 208 22.34 -1.42 19.38
N GLU A 209 23.65 -1.57 19.57
CA GLU A 209 24.65 -1.58 18.49
C GLU A 209 24.76 -2.93 17.77
N GLN A 210 24.56 -4.04 18.48
CA GLN A 210 24.86 -5.38 17.95
C GLN A 210 23.63 -6.11 17.40
N LYS A 211 22.41 -5.66 17.72
CA LYS A 211 21.16 -6.36 17.37
C LYS A 211 20.89 -6.53 15.87
N ASP A 212 21.38 -5.61 15.03
CA ASP A 212 21.09 -5.59 13.59
C ASP A 212 22.18 -6.32 12.79
N LYS A 213 23.16 -6.93 13.48
CA LYS A 213 24.21 -7.73 12.86
C LYS A 213 23.78 -9.19 12.80
N ASP A 214 24.05 -9.86 11.67
CA ASP A 214 23.74 -11.28 11.52
C ASP A 214 24.61 -12.17 12.43
N LEU A 215 25.91 -11.87 12.50
CA LEU A 215 26.91 -12.64 13.25
C LEU A 215 28.00 -11.71 13.79
N ILE A 216 28.42 -11.93 15.04
CA ILE A 216 29.52 -11.21 15.70
C ILE A 216 30.60 -12.19 16.18
N PRO A 217 31.84 -11.73 16.38
CA PRO A 217 32.88 -12.56 17.01
C PRO A 217 32.41 -13.10 18.36
N LEU A 218 32.64 -14.39 18.61
CA LEU A 218 32.28 -15.02 19.88
C LEU A 218 32.96 -14.34 21.07
N GLN A 219 34.18 -13.80 20.88
CA GLN A 219 34.88 -13.04 21.92
C GLN A 219 34.08 -11.82 22.36
N GLU A 220 33.48 -11.10 21.41
CA GLU A 220 32.69 -9.91 21.68
C GLU A 220 31.42 -10.24 22.46
N GLU A 221 30.77 -11.37 22.16
CA GLU A 221 29.61 -11.87 22.93
C GLU A 221 30.01 -12.34 24.33
N LEU A 222 31.19 -12.98 24.50
CA LEU A 222 31.71 -13.38 25.82
C LEU A 222 32.09 -12.18 26.70
N ASP A 223 32.71 -11.15 26.13
CA ASP A 223 33.05 -9.91 26.82
C ASP A 223 31.78 -9.17 27.29
N PHE A 224 30.74 -9.20 26.47
CA PHE A 224 29.42 -8.71 26.83
C PHE A 224 28.77 -9.54 27.95
N ALA A 225 28.77 -10.87 27.82
CA ALA A 225 28.26 -11.79 28.84
C ALA A 225 28.95 -11.57 30.21
N LYS A 226 30.27 -11.35 30.20
CA LYS A 226 31.03 -10.99 31.41
C LYS A 226 30.53 -9.70 32.03
N SER A 227 30.42 -8.65 31.22
CA SER A 227 29.94 -7.33 31.68
C SER A 227 28.51 -7.42 32.24
N TYR A 228 27.66 -8.23 31.61
CA TYR A 228 26.28 -8.47 32.02
C TYR A 228 26.21 -9.21 33.35
N MET A 229 27.01 -10.28 33.52
CA MET A 229 27.07 -11.04 34.77
C MET A 229 27.66 -10.22 35.92
N GLU A 230 28.64 -9.35 35.66
CA GLU A 230 29.15 -8.42 36.68
C GLU A 230 28.08 -7.43 37.15
N LEU A 231 27.23 -6.94 36.24
CA LEU A 231 26.10 -6.08 36.59
C LEU A 231 25.06 -6.84 37.44
N LEU A 232 24.77 -8.10 37.09
CA LEU A 232 23.90 -8.96 37.89
C LEU A 232 24.48 -9.27 39.27
N LYS A 233 25.79 -9.48 39.37
CA LYS A 233 26.47 -9.69 40.66
C LYS A 233 26.40 -8.45 41.55
N MET A 234 26.41 -7.24 40.98
CA MET A 234 26.13 -6.02 41.76
C MET A 234 24.69 -5.94 42.29
N ARG A 235 23.73 -6.59 41.61
CA ARG A 235 22.32 -6.63 42.00
C ARG A 235 22.00 -7.72 43.02
N PHE A 236 22.61 -8.90 42.86
CA PHE A 236 22.31 -10.09 43.66
C PHE A 236 23.42 -10.45 44.66
N GLU A 237 24.50 -9.66 44.71
CA GLU A 237 25.65 -9.86 45.60
C GLU A 237 26.19 -11.30 45.50
N ASP A 238 26.35 -11.97 46.65
CA ASP A 238 26.88 -13.33 46.77
C ASP A 238 25.89 -14.42 46.34
N ALA A 239 24.68 -14.06 45.88
CA ALA A 239 23.68 -15.04 45.46
C ALA A 239 23.85 -15.51 44.00
N VAL A 240 24.81 -14.94 43.24
CA VAL A 240 25.14 -15.35 41.87
C VAL A 240 26.65 -15.44 41.69
N ASP A 241 27.10 -16.62 41.25
CA ASP A 241 28.48 -16.87 40.85
C ASP A 241 28.55 -17.33 39.40
N PHE A 242 29.59 -16.86 38.70
CA PHE A 242 29.77 -17.16 37.30
C PHE A 242 31.22 -17.47 36.93
N SER A 243 31.38 -18.35 35.94
CA SER A 243 32.67 -18.72 35.34
C SER A 243 32.54 -18.65 33.81
N LEU A 244 33.51 -17.99 33.19
CA LEU A 244 33.63 -17.80 31.74
C LEU A 244 35.00 -18.31 31.29
N PRO A 245 35.14 -18.79 30.04
CA PRO A 245 36.44 -19.17 29.50
C PRO A 245 37.31 -17.92 29.32
N GLU A 246 38.59 -18.00 29.74
CA GLU A 246 39.50 -16.84 29.71
C GLU A 246 39.97 -16.46 28.30
N GLN A 247 40.11 -17.43 27.40
CA GLN A 247 40.53 -17.21 26.02
C GLN A 247 39.85 -18.17 25.06
N LEU A 248 39.41 -17.63 23.92
CA LEU A 248 39.03 -18.43 22.76
C LEU A 248 40.27 -18.97 22.06
N PHE A 249 40.24 -20.26 21.71
CA PHE A 249 41.29 -20.90 20.92
C PHE A 249 41.23 -20.50 19.43
N ASN A 250 40.09 -19.99 18.95
CA ASN A 250 39.88 -19.61 17.56
C ASN A 250 39.17 -18.24 17.45
N PRO A 251 39.81 -17.21 16.86
CA PRO A 251 39.21 -15.89 16.68
C PRO A 251 38.13 -15.85 15.58
N ASP A 252 38.02 -16.87 14.75
CA ASP A 252 37.06 -16.93 13.63
C ASP A 252 35.66 -17.38 14.06
N PHE A 253 35.48 -17.83 15.31
CA PHE A 253 34.17 -18.22 15.81
C PHE A 253 33.23 -17.04 15.88
N LYS A 254 32.03 -17.24 15.32
CA LYS A 254 30.96 -16.26 15.31
C LYS A 254 29.71 -16.83 15.92
N ILE A 255 28.93 -15.95 16.53
CA ILE A 255 27.66 -16.27 17.17
C ILE A 255 26.63 -15.20 16.81
N VAL A 256 25.35 -15.58 16.86
CA VAL A 256 24.24 -14.63 16.77
C VAL A 256 24.32 -13.71 18.00
N PRO A 257 24.33 -12.37 17.83
CA PRO A 257 24.46 -11.43 18.93
C PRO A 257 23.34 -11.60 19.95
N LEU A 258 23.63 -11.34 21.22
CA LEU A 258 22.69 -11.39 22.36
C LEU A 258 22.16 -12.80 22.69
N SER A 259 22.67 -13.85 22.04
CA SER A 259 22.27 -15.23 22.32
C SER A 259 22.64 -15.67 23.74
N LEU A 260 23.85 -15.29 24.21
CA LEU A 260 24.27 -15.62 25.57
C LEU A 260 23.45 -14.86 26.60
N GLN A 261 23.12 -13.59 26.31
CA GLN A 261 22.25 -12.81 27.21
C GLN A 261 20.91 -13.49 27.43
N ILE A 262 20.24 -13.98 26.38
CA ILE A 262 18.94 -14.67 26.51
C ILE A 262 19.06 -15.89 27.43
N LEU A 263 20.14 -16.65 27.33
CA LEU A 263 20.38 -17.82 28.18
C LEU A 263 20.68 -17.41 29.64
N LEU A 264 21.51 -16.39 29.84
CA LEU A 264 21.85 -15.86 31.16
C LEU A 264 20.62 -15.27 31.86
N GLU A 265 19.80 -14.53 31.13
CA GLU A 265 18.55 -13.96 31.63
C GLU A 265 17.58 -15.08 32.04
N ASN A 266 17.42 -16.11 31.21
CA ASN A 266 16.60 -17.27 31.54
C ASN A 266 17.11 -18.00 32.79
N ALA A 267 18.43 -18.18 32.91
CA ALA A 267 19.03 -18.81 34.08
C ALA A 267 18.72 -18.02 35.36
N VAL A 268 18.84 -16.70 35.34
CA VAL A 268 18.55 -15.84 36.50
C VAL A 268 17.05 -15.78 36.82
N LYS A 269 16.20 -15.72 35.79
CA LYS A 269 14.75 -15.55 35.96
C LYS A 269 14.03 -16.78 36.51
N HIS A 270 14.49 -17.98 36.15
CA HIS A 270 13.79 -19.23 36.45
C HIS A 270 14.40 -20.04 37.59
N ASN A 271 15.54 -19.62 38.13
CA ASN A 271 16.17 -20.28 39.27
C ASN A 271 16.01 -19.50 40.57
N VAL A 272 16.13 -20.21 41.69
CA VAL A 272 16.19 -19.60 43.02
C VAL A 272 17.54 -18.92 43.19
N ILE A 273 17.53 -17.65 43.61
CA ILE A 273 18.72 -16.85 43.88
C ILE A 273 18.66 -16.42 45.34
N SER A 274 19.41 -17.09 46.22
CA SER A 274 19.56 -16.69 47.62
C SER A 274 20.99 -16.89 48.12
N LYS A 275 21.35 -16.24 49.22
CA LYS A 275 22.67 -16.42 49.84
C LYS A 275 22.87 -17.85 50.36
N GLU A 276 21.80 -18.55 50.77
CA GLU A 276 21.91 -19.96 51.18
C GLU A 276 22.05 -20.93 49.98
N LYS A 277 21.58 -20.52 48.80
CA LYS A 277 21.63 -21.32 47.57
C LYS A 277 22.00 -20.42 46.37
N PRO A 278 23.30 -20.08 46.23
CA PRO A 278 23.75 -19.22 45.15
C PRO A 278 23.62 -19.93 43.79
N LEU A 279 23.16 -19.18 42.79
CA LEU A 279 23.07 -19.65 41.41
C LEU A 279 24.48 -19.67 40.80
N LYS A 280 24.90 -20.85 40.32
CA LYS A 280 26.20 -21.02 39.65
C LYS A 280 26.00 -21.16 38.15
N ILE A 281 26.62 -20.26 37.39
CA ILE A 281 26.56 -20.24 35.92
C ILE A 281 27.97 -20.49 35.37
N ALA A 282 28.14 -21.51 34.53
CA ALA A 282 29.41 -21.80 33.89
C ALA A 282 29.22 -21.85 32.37
N ILE A 283 30.00 -21.04 31.65
CA ILE A 283 30.14 -21.11 30.20
C ILE A 283 31.49 -21.77 29.92
N PHE A 284 31.51 -22.79 29.07
CA PHE A 284 32.71 -23.55 28.74
C PHE A 284 32.67 -23.98 27.28
N ILE A 285 33.84 -24.15 26.67
CA ILE A 285 33.95 -24.62 25.28
C ILE A 285 34.33 -26.09 25.31
N LYS A 286 33.62 -26.91 24.55
CA LYS A 286 33.89 -28.35 24.39
C LYS A 286 33.90 -28.72 22.91
N ASN A 287 34.99 -29.32 22.45
CA ASN A 287 35.14 -29.78 21.05
C ASN A 287 34.81 -28.68 20.02
N GLU A 288 35.42 -27.49 20.16
CA GLU A 288 35.19 -26.35 19.24
C GLU A 288 33.74 -25.82 19.20
N SER A 289 32.89 -26.26 20.13
CA SER A 289 31.53 -25.75 20.32
C SER A 289 31.41 -25.08 21.69
N LEU A 290 30.69 -23.96 21.72
CA LEU A 290 30.27 -23.29 22.95
C LEU A 290 29.14 -24.07 23.63
#